data_AF-A0A9W6YEP3-F1
#
_entry.id   AF-A0A9W6YEP3-F1
#
_cell.length_a   1.000
_cell.length_b   1.000
_cell.length_c   1.000
_cell.angle_alpha   90.00
_cell.angle_beta   90.00
_cell.angle_gamma   90.00
#
_symmetry.space_group_name_H-M   'P 1'
#
loop_
_entity.id
_entity.type
_entity.pdbx_description
1 polymer ?
#
loop_
_entity_poly.entity_id
_entity_poly.type
_entity_poly.pdbx_seq_one_letter_code
_entity_poly.pdbx_strand_id
1 'polypeptide(L)'
;MKTSFAAVVAMVLVAACLGPVQATPRENMLRVVSEVHAHPDVYVGGEEKRAKRHGHCIDTGDVTEDPVCASNGKPYLNEDVFEFHKCLIQAEYGEIIEIVEMEICDNAKKEDSEHPDVPDIDYM
;
A
#
# COMPACT_ATOMS: atom_id res chain seq x y z
N MET A 1 44.95 3.41 -32.19
CA MET A 1 43.48 3.27 -32.09
C MET A 1 42.95 4.45 -31.29
N LYS A 2 42.17 5.34 -31.91
CA LYS A 2 41.48 6.45 -31.22
C LYS A 2 40.08 5.97 -30.86
N THR A 3 39.86 5.57 -29.62
CA THR A 3 38.52 5.27 -29.11
C THR A 3 37.73 6.57 -29.05
N SER A 4 36.71 6.73 -29.90
CA SER A 4 35.83 7.88 -29.87
C SER A 4 35.13 7.97 -28.52
N PHE A 5 35.30 9.10 -27.82
CA PHE A 5 34.65 9.38 -26.53
C PHE A 5 33.13 9.16 -26.57
N ALA A 6 32.49 9.37 -27.73
CA ALA A 6 31.07 9.10 -27.94
C ALA A 6 30.67 7.63 -27.70
N ALA A 7 31.53 6.68 -28.07
CA ALA A 7 31.25 5.25 -27.88
C ALA A 7 31.31 4.85 -26.40
N VAL A 8 32.18 5.49 -25.63
CA VAL A 8 32.31 5.24 -24.18
C VAL A 8 31.10 5.81 -23.43
N VAL A 9 30.66 7.02 -23.79
CA VAL A 9 29.49 7.66 -23.17
C VAL A 9 28.21 6.86 -23.47
N ALA A 10 28.05 6.37 -24.71
CA ALA A 10 26.91 5.55 -25.08
C ALA A 10 26.85 4.22 -24.30
N MET A 11 27.99 3.55 -24.07
CA MET A 11 28.02 2.32 -23.28
C MET A 11 27.65 2.54 -21.81
N VAL A 12 28.09 3.65 -21.21
CA VAL A 12 27.79 3.96 -19.80
C VAL A 12 26.29 4.24 -19.59
N LEU A 13 25.66 4.96 -20.53
CA LEU A 13 24.22 5.24 -20.45
C LEU A 13 23.36 3.98 -20.62
N VAL A 14 23.76 3.05 -21.49
CA VAL A 14 23.04 1.78 -21.68
C VAL A 14 23.15 0.88 -20.44
N ALA A 15 24.30 0.87 -19.76
CA ALA A 15 24.47 0.09 -18.53
C ALA A 15 23.59 0.60 -17.36
N ALA A 16 23.37 1.91 -17.27
CA ALA A 16 22.52 2.50 -16.23
C ALA A 16 21.03 2.14 -16.37
N CYS A 17 20.55 1.87 -17.59
CA CYS A 17 19.16 1.51 -17.86
C CYS A 17 18.86 0.01 -17.71
N LEU A 18 19.88 -0.83 -17.56
CA LEU A 18 19.74 -2.30 -17.49
C LEU A 18 19.95 -2.87 -16.09
N GLY A 19 20.25 -2.03 -15.10
CA GLY A 19 20.37 -2.45 -13.71
C GLY A 19 19.00 -2.77 -13.09
N PRO A 20 18.92 -3.73 -12.15
CA PRO A 20 17.70 -3.95 -11.40
C PRO A 20 17.33 -2.68 -10.63
N VAL A 21 16.10 -2.18 -10.83
CA VAL A 21 15.56 -1.06 -10.06
C VAL A 21 15.41 -1.53 -8.62
N GLN A 22 16.31 -1.08 -7.75
CA GLN A 22 16.19 -1.32 -6.31
C GLN A 22 15.19 -0.32 -5.74
N ALA A 23 14.19 -0.82 -5.02
CA ALA A 23 13.19 0.00 -4.35
C ALA A 23 13.85 1.02 -3.41
N THR A 24 13.30 2.23 -3.35
CA THR A 24 13.86 3.29 -2.51
C THR A 24 13.72 2.93 -1.02
N PRO A 25 14.59 3.47 -0.13
CA PRO A 25 14.45 3.27 1.31
C PRO A 25 13.08 3.71 1.85
N ARG A 26 12.46 4.71 1.21
CA ARG A 26 11.11 5.18 1.53
C ARG A 26 10.05 4.17 1.12
N GLU A 27 10.16 3.55 -0.05
CA GLU A 27 9.26 2.46 -0.48
C GLU A 27 9.37 1.25 0.45
N ASN A 28 10.58 0.88 0.87
CA ASN A 28 10.78 -0.20 1.85
C ASN A 28 10.15 0.14 3.20
N MET A 29 10.28 1.39 3.66
CA MET A 29 9.64 1.85 4.88
C MET A 29 8.11 1.87 4.74
N LEU A 30 7.59 2.30 3.59
CA LEU A 30 6.15 2.27 3.30
C LEU A 30 5.61 0.84 3.33
N ARG A 31 6.35 -0.11 2.77
CA ARG A 31 6.01 -1.54 2.75
C ARG A 31 6.04 -2.17 4.15
N VAL A 32 7.00 -1.78 5.00
CA VAL A 32 7.06 -2.25 6.39
C VAL A 32 5.93 -1.61 7.20
N VAL A 33 5.74 -0.30 7.10
CA VAL A 33 4.68 0.43 7.82
C VAL A 33 3.29 -0.04 7.40
N SER A 34 3.08 -0.42 6.14
CA SER A 34 1.80 -1.01 5.69
C SER A 34 1.60 -2.46 6.11
N GLU A 35 2.68 -3.22 6.36
CA GLU A 35 2.59 -4.58 6.91
C GLU A 35 2.35 -4.58 8.43
N VAL A 36 2.78 -3.56 9.18
CA VAL A 36 2.72 -3.56 10.67
C VAL A 36 1.98 -2.39 11.34
N HIS A 37 1.52 -1.37 10.62
CA HIS A 37 0.72 -0.28 11.19
C HIS A 37 -0.61 -0.13 10.47
N ALA A 38 -1.60 -0.93 10.87
CA ALA A 38 -2.94 -0.78 10.36
C ALA A 38 -3.72 0.31 11.08
N HIS A 39 -3.23 0.98 12.12
CA HIS A 39 -4.04 1.79 13.05
C HIS A 39 -5.22 0.97 13.60
N PRO A 40 -5.28 0.71 14.91
CA PRO A 40 -6.11 -0.34 15.50
C PRO A 40 -7.61 -0.20 15.20
N ASP A 41 -8.07 1.02 14.92
CA ASP A 41 -9.48 1.33 14.62
C ASP A 41 -9.87 1.39 13.12
N VAL A 42 -8.98 1.04 12.18
CA VAL A 42 -9.28 1.19 10.73
C VAL A 42 -9.98 -0.06 10.18
N TYR A 43 -11.27 -0.19 10.48
CA TYR A 43 -12.18 -1.03 9.71
C TYR A 43 -12.69 -0.24 8.50
N VAL A 44 -12.46 -0.75 7.29
CA VAL A 44 -12.88 -0.05 6.06
C VAL A 44 -14.34 -0.38 5.76
N GLY A 45 -15.23 0.53 6.19
CA GLY A 45 -16.67 0.41 6.02
C GLY A 45 -17.21 0.90 4.67
N GLY A 46 -18.50 0.64 4.43
CA GLY A 46 -19.22 1.08 3.23
C GLY A 46 -19.92 2.43 3.34
N GLU A 47 -19.92 3.04 4.53
CA GLU A 47 -20.64 4.29 4.81
C GLU A 47 -19.84 5.57 4.46
N GLU A 48 -18.54 5.44 4.24
CA GLU A 48 -17.71 6.59 3.91
C GLU A 48 -18.15 7.15 2.55
N LYS A 49 -18.33 8.47 2.43
CA LYS A 49 -18.58 9.12 1.15
C LYS A 49 -17.35 8.92 0.26
N ARG A 50 -17.27 7.77 -0.40
CA ARG A 50 -16.16 7.33 -1.24
C ARG A 50 -15.84 8.43 -2.23
N ALA A 51 -14.80 9.19 -1.92
CA ALA A 51 -14.36 10.27 -2.77
C ALA A 51 -13.88 9.60 -4.06
N LYS A 52 -14.58 9.83 -5.17
CA LYS A 52 -14.21 9.36 -6.52
C LYS A 52 -12.94 10.04 -7.05
N ARG A 53 -11.90 10.20 -6.23
CA ARG A 53 -10.55 10.36 -6.79
C ARG A 53 -10.29 9.03 -7.50
N HIS A 54 -9.98 9.08 -8.79
CA HIS A 54 -9.96 7.92 -9.70
C HIS A 54 -11.35 7.38 -10.10
N GLY A 55 -12.09 8.17 -10.89
CA GLY A 55 -13.43 7.81 -11.40
C GLY A 55 -13.55 6.56 -12.29
N HIS A 56 -12.46 5.81 -12.49
CA HIS A 56 -12.48 4.48 -13.11
C HIS A 56 -12.62 3.34 -12.09
N CYS A 57 -12.37 3.60 -10.80
CA CYS A 57 -12.61 2.64 -9.74
C CYS A 57 -14.11 2.56 -9.46
N ILE A 58 -14.64 1.35 -9.58
CA ILE A 58 -16.06 1.07 -9.43
C ILE A 58 -16.31 0.62 -8.00
N ASP A 59 -17.28 1.26 -7.37
CA ASP A 59 -17.88 0.85 -6.11
C ASP A 59 -19.35 0.55 -6.42
N THR A 60 -19.79 -0.69 -6.18
CA THR A 60 -21.19 -1.06 -6.43
C THR A 60 -22.11 -0.55 -5.32
N GLY A 61 -21.54 -0.16 -4.18
CA GLY A 61 -22.28 0.28 -3.01
C GLY A 61 -22.81 -0.89 -2.19
N ASP A 62 -22.16 -2.07 -2.27
CA ASP A 62 -22.55 -3.21 -1.45
C ASP A 62 -22.19 -2.92 0.02
N VAL A 63 -23.19 -3.10 0.88
CA VAL A 63 -23.11 -2.87 2.33
C VAL A 63 -23.28 -4.17 3.12
N THR A 64 -23.28 -5.32 2.44
CA THR A 64 -23.33 -6.64 3.08
C THR A 64 -22.12 -6.81 4.00
N GLU A 65 -22.34 -7.23 5.23
CA GLU A 65 -21.27 -7.55 6.18
C GLU A 65 -20.74 -8.96 5.90
N ASP A 66 -19.66 -9.03 5.12
CA ASP A 66 -18.93 -10.27 4.82
C ASP A 66 -17.42 -9.96 4.81
N PRO A 67 -16.82 -9.77 6.00
CA PRO A 67 -15.53 -9.11 6.13
C PRO A 67 -14.39 -9.90 5.49
N VAL A 68 -13.51 -9.19 4.79
CA VAL A 68 -12.31 -9.75 4.15
C VAL A 68 -11.05 -9.08 4.70
N CYS A 69 -9.96 -9.84 4.80
CA CYS A 69 -8.65 -9.31 5.16
C CYS A 69 -7.82 -9.05 3.91
N ALA A 70 -7.17 -7.89 3.84
CA ALA A 70 -6.23 -7.58 2.78
C ALA A 70 -4.77 -7.77 3.24
N SER A 71 -3.87 -7.96 2.27
CA SER A 71 -2.43 -8.17 2.47
C SER A 71 -1.70 -7.01 3.15
N ASN A 72 -2.35 -5.84 3.30
CA ASN A 72 -1.87 -4.68 4.05
C ASN A 72 -2.37 -4.67 5.52
N GLY A 73 -2.84 -5.82 6.03
CA GLY A 73 -3.28 -5.96 7.43
C GLY A 73 -4.61 -5.27 7.76
N LYS A 74 -5.34 -4.75 6.76
CA LYS A 74 -6.62 -4.05 6.98
C LYS A 74 -7.82 -4.95 6.69
N PRO A 75 -8.82 -5.01 7.61
CA PRO A 75 -10.10 -5.63 7.33
C PRO A 75 -11.03 -4.67 6.58
N TYR A 76 -11.70 -5.19 5.56
CA TYR A 76 -12.69 -4.50 4.73
C TYR A 76 -14.08 -5.10 4.97
N LEU A 77 -15.13 -4.28 4.88
CA LEU A 77 -16.52 -4.69 5.11
C LEU A 77 -16.95 -5.90 4.27
N ASN A 78 -16.55 -5.91 3.00
CA ASN A 78 -16.80 -6.96 2.03
C ASN A 78 -15.84 -6.83 0.84
N GLU A 79 -15.94 -7.78 -0.08
CA GLU A 79 -15.14 -7.82 -1.32
C GLU A 79 -15.34 -6.58 -2.20
N ASP A 80 -16.54 -6.00 -2.27
CA ASP A 80 -16.81 -4.77 -3.04
C ASP A 80 -16.01 -3.58 -2.49
N VAL A 81 -16.01 -3.41 -1.16
CA VAL A 81 -15.23 -2.36 -0.50
C VAL A 81 -13.72 -2.60 -0.72
N PHE A 82 -13.27 -3.86 -0.66
CA PHE A 82 -11.89 -4.23 -0.93
C PHE A 82 -11.47 -3.91 -2.38
N GLU A 83 -12.21 -4.36 -3.39
CA GLU A 83 -11.85 -4.16 -4.80
C GLU A 83 -11.87 -2.67 -5.19
N PHE A 84 -12.80 -1.91 -4.63
CA PHE A 84 -12.79 -0.45 -4.78
C PHE A 84 -11.48 0.15 -4.27
N HIS A 85 -11.05 -0.21 -3.06
CA HIS A 85 -9.82 0.33 -2.45
C HIS A 85 -8.55 -0.20 -3.10
N LYS A 86 -8.52 -1.45 -3.54
CA LYS A 86 -7.43 -2.02 -4.32
C LYS A 86 -7.21 -1.22 -5.60
N CYS A 87 -8.28 -0.84 -6.30
CA CYS A 87 -8.18 0.04 -7.45
C CYS A 87 -7.62 1.43 -7.09
N LEU A 88 -8.08 2.04 -5.99
CA LEU A 88 -7.56 3.34 -5.53
C LEU A 88 -6.06 3.27 -5.21
N ILE A 89 -5.65 2.27 -4.43
CA ILE A 89 -4.25 2.06 -4.03
C ILE A 89 -3.37 1.82 -5.26
N GLN A 90 -3.84 1.00 -6.20
CA GLN A 90 -3.12 0.77 -7.45
C GLN A 90 -3.01 2.05 -8.29
N ALA A 91 -4.05 2.87 -8.33
CA ALA A 91 -4.06 4.11 -9.10
C ALA A 91 -3.21 5.23 -8.47
N GLU A 92 -3.12 5.28 -7.14
CA GLU A 92 -2.41 6.34 -6.41
C GLU A 92 -0.93 5.98 -6.13
N TYR A 93 -0.66 4.72 -5.78
CA TYR A 93 0.65 4.25 -5.31
C TYR A 93 1.30 3.21 -6.23
N GLY A 94 0.54 2.63 -7.18
CA GLY A 94 1.05 1.53 -8.01
C GLY A 94 1.22 0.20 -7.24
N GLU A 95 0.68 0.12 -6.03
CA GLU A 95 0.73 -1.06 -5.16
C GLU A 95 -0.47 -1.97 -5.42
N ILE A 96 -0.26 -3.27 -5.27
CA ILE A 96 -1.32 -4.29 -5.41
C ILE A 96 -1.50 -4.95 -4.06
N ILE A 97 -2.73 -4.93 -3.56
CA ILE A 97 -3.15 -5.68 -2.36
C ILE A 97 -4.03 -6.85 -2.77
N GLU A 98 -3.96 -7.93 -2.00
CA GLU A 98 -4.68 -9.18 -2.24
C GLU A 98 -5.49 -9.56 -1.00
N ILE A 99 -6.56 -10.35 -1.19
CA ILE A 99 -7.27 -10.96 -0.07
C ILE A 99 -6.39 -12.06 0.52
N VAL A 100 -6.24 -12.03 1.83
CA VAL A 100 -5.44 -12.99 2.60
C VAL A 100 -6.25 -13.53 3.77
N GLU A 101 -5.69 -14.50 4.49
CA GLU A 101 -6.33 -15.07 5.67
C GLU A 101 -6.53 -14.02 6.77
N MET A 102 -7.69 -14.07 7.44
CA MET A 102 -8.06 -13.13 8.51
C MET A 102 -7.03 -13.07 9.65
N GLU A 103 -6.29 -14.16 9.89
CA GLU A 103 -5.22 -14.22 10.90
C GLU A 103 -4.17 -13.10 10.71
N ILE A 104 -3.91 -12.66 9.47
CA ILE A 104 -2.98 -11.56 9.19
C ILE A 104 -3.50 -10.24 9.76
N CYS A 105 -4.78 -9.94 9.56
CA CYS A 105 -5.40 -8.74 10.10
C CYS A 105 -5.54 -8.79 11.63
N ASP A 106 -5.80 -9.97 12.20
CA ASP A 106 -5.86 -10.14 13.66
C ASP A 106 -4.49 -9.94 14.32
N ASN A 107 -3.42 -10.42 13.68
CA ASN A 107 -2.06 -10.17 14.13
C ASN A 107 -1.71 -8.68 13.99
N ALA A 108 -2.04 -8.04 12.87
CA ALA A 108 -1.80 -6.60 12.68
C ALA A 108 -2.48 -5.76 13.77
N LYS A 109 -3.75 -6.05 14.09
CA LYS A 109 -4.48 -5.38 15.18
C LYS A 109 -3.83 -5.60 16.54
N LYS A 110 -3.29 -6.79 16.78
CA LYS A 110 -2.61 -7.12 18.04
C LYS A 110 -1.32 -6.31 18.18
N GLU A 111 -0.49 -6.25 17.14
CA GLU A 111 0.73 -5.43 17.13
C GLU A 111 0.41 -3.95 17.34
N ASP A 112 -0.61 -3.42 16.64
CA ASP A 112 -1.09 -2.04 16.82
C ASP A 112 -1.57 -1.76 18.26
N SER A 113 -2.20 -2.75 18.91
CA SER A 113 -2.67 -2.63 20.29
C SER A 113 -1.54 -2.71 21.32
N GLU A 114 -0.48 -3.47 21.03
CA GLU A 114 0.72 -3.59 21.86
C GLU A 114 1.65 -2.38 21.71
N HIS A 115 1.59 -1.71 20.56
CA HIS A 115 2.34 -0.51 20.23
C HIS A 115 1.41 0.68 19.94
N PRO A 116 0.65 1.16 20.93
CA PRO A 116 -0.21 2.31 20.71
C PRO A 116 0.64 3.51 20.30
N ASP A 117 0.23 4.19 19.23
CA ASP A 117 0.74 5.50 18.86
C ASP A 117 0.42 6.48 20.00
N VAL A 118 1.30 6.54 21.00
CA VAL A 118 1.22 7.57 22.03
C VAL A 118 1.59 8.85 21.32
N PRO A 119 0.70 9.87 21.26
CA PRO A 119 1.08 11.14 20.67
C PRO A 119 2.34 11.62 21.38
N ASP A 120 3.34 12.06 20.62
CA ASP A 120 4.50 12.75 21.18
C ASP A 120 3.95 13.94 21.97
N ILE A 121 3.79 13.77 23.28
CA ILE A 121 3.50 14.87 24.17
C ILE A 121 4.82 15.62 24.22
N ASP A 122 5.01 16.53 23.27
CA ASP A 122 6.01 17.59 23.31
C ASP A 122 5.73 18.38 24.61
N TYR A 123 6.33 17.92 25.71
CA TYR A 123 6.36 18.67 26.95
C TYR A 123 7.12 19.97 26.66
N MET A 124 6.34 21.05 26.52
CA MET A 124 6.82 22.44 26.52
C MET A 124 7.69 22.75 27.74
#